data_AF-A0A6P2N4A8-F1
#
_entry.id   AF-A0A6P2N4A8-F1
#
_cell.length_a   1.000
_cell.length_b   1.000
_cell.length_c   1.000
_cell.angle_alpha   90.00
_cell.angle_beta   90.00
_cell.angle_gamma   90.00
#
_symmetry.space_group_name_H-M   'P 1'
#
loop_
_entity.id
_entity.type
_entity.pdbx_description
1 polymer ?
#
loop_
_entity_poly.entity_id
_entity_poly.type
_entity_poly.pdbx_seq_one_letter_code
_entity_poly.pdbx_strand_id
1 'polypeptide(L)'
;MTRSLAPHAAHRVVLDSNVWIDILVFDDPATRPIRAALERGTLAAVIDGRCLTELEYVLDYPQFQSRAVDKAAALATVARLASLVEPPSIDADAPPLPKCKDRDDQKFLELARAAQAEWLVSKDRALLKLAKRTARDFGFRIAQPAPFAEACALDATPA
;
A
#
# COMPACT_ATOMS: atom_id res chain seq x y z
N MET A 1 -28.74 -23.79 -0.34
CA MET A 1 -28.10 -23.24 -1.55
C MET A 1 -26.73 -22.73 -1.15
N THR A 2 -25.72 -23.60 -1.25
CA THR A 2 -24.34 -23.27 -0.86
C THR A 2 -23.74 -22.45 -1.99
N ARG A 3 -23.61 -21.15 -1.78
CA ARG A 3 -22.97 -20.25 -2.74
C ARG A 3 -21.48 -20.61 -2.77
N SER A 4 -21.06 -21.29 -3.84
CA SER A 4 -19.65 -21.51 -4.14
C SER A 4 -18.98 -20.15 -4.28
N LEU A 5 -18.17 -19.78 -3.29
CA LEU A 5 -17.26 -18.64 -3.40
C LEU A 5 -16.15 -19.08 -4.35
N ALA A 6 -16.18 -18.58 -5.58
CA ALA A 6 -14.94 -18.40 -6.32
C ALA A 6 -13.94 -17.70 -5.38
N PRO A 7 -12.64 -18.06 -5.38
CA PRO A 7 -11.67 -17.30 -4.61
C PRO A 7 -11.86 -15.83 -4.99
N HIS A 8 -12.24 -14.99 -4.02
CA HIS A 8 -12.26 -13.56 -4.28
C HIS A 8 -10.84 -13.21 -4.69
N ALA A 9 -10.67 -12.69 -5.92
CA ALA A 9 -9.37 -12.22 -6.36
C ALA A 9 -8.85 -11.25 -5.29
N ALA A 10 -7.63 -11.51 -4.82
CA ALA A 10 -7.03 -10.72 -3.74
C ALA A 10 -7.06 -9.23 -4.08
N HIS A 11 -7.46 -8.39 -3.13
CA HIS A 11 -7.52 -6.95 -3.40
C HIS A 11 -6.13 -6.43 -3.70
N ARG A 12 -5.97 -5.80 -4.88
CA ARG A 12 -4.69 -5.23 -5.29
C ARG A 12 -4.50 -3.88 -4.62
N VAL A 13 -3.41 -3.71 -3.88
CA VAL A 13 -3.21 -2.57 -2.99
C VAL A 13 -1.82 -1.97 -3.10
N VAL A 14 -1.74 -0.64 -3.05
CA VAL A 14 -0.49 0.10 -2.80
C VAL A 14 -0.48 0.51 -1.34
N LEU A 15 0.62 0.24 -0.64
CA LEU A 15 0.84 0.73 0.72
C LEU A 15 1.87 1.86 0.67
N ASP A 16 1.57 2.98 1.32
CA ASP A 16 2.56 4.03 1.48
C ASP A 16 3.74 3.57 2.37
N SER A 17 4.85 4.31 2.33
CA SER A 17 6.04 3.99 3.11
C SER A 17 5.78 4.00 4.63
N ASN A 18 4.90 4.86 5.14
CA ASN A 18 4.56 4.91 6.57
C ASN A 18 3.81 3.65 7.02
N VAL A 19 2.89 3.15 6.20
CA VAL A 19 2.14 1.91 6.46
C VAL A 19 3.09 0.71 6.43
N TRP A 20 4.07 0.68 5.53
CA TRP A 20 5.14 -0.33 5.60
C TRP A 20 5.93 -0.23 6.90
N ILE A 21 6.35 0.96 7.31
CA ILE A 21 7.08 1.16 8.56
C ILE A 21 6.24 0.71 9.77
N ASP A 22 4.93 0.99 9.78
CA ASP A 22 4.02 0.53 10.83
C ASP A 22 3.95 -1.00 10.91
N ILE A 23 3.92 -1.68 9.77
CA ILE A 23 3.91 -3.16 9.67
C ILE A 23 5.25 -3.75 10.11
N LEU A 24 6.36 -3.16 9.66
CA LEU A 24 7.71 -3.74 9.77
C LEU A 24 8.39 -3.41 11.10
N VAL A 25 8.15 -2.22 11.64
CA VAL A 25 8.92 -1.66 12.76
C VAL A 25 8.06 -1.51 14.01
N PHE A 26 6.83 -1.02 13.87
CA PHE A 26 6.03 -0.63 15.02
C PHE A 26 4.99 -1.68 15.45
N ASP A 27 4.70 -2.67 14.61
CA ASP A 27 3.59 -3.61 14.82
C ASP A 27 2.29 -2.88 15.20
N ASP A 28 1.98 -1.79 14.45
CA ASP A 28 0.84 -0.94 14.72
C ASP A 28 -0.46 -1.76 14.66
N PRO A 29 -1.31 -1.75 15.70
CA PRO A 29 -2.55 -2.52 15.74
C PRO A 29 -3.48 -2.30 14.54
N ALA A 30 -3.51 -1.09 13.96
CA ALA A 30 -4.32 -0.77 12.79
C ALA A 30 -3.78 -1.40 11.50
N THR A 31 -2.53 -1.86 11.48
CA THR A 31 -1.90 -2.51 10.32
C THR A 31 -1.77 -4.04 10.46
N ARG A 32 -1.97 -4.59 11.67
CA ARG A 32 -1.96 -6.05 11.88
C ARG A 32 -2.91 -6.83 10.96
N PRO A 33 -4.18 -6.40 10.74
CA PRO A 33 -5.05 -7.06 9.77
C PRO A 33 -4.52 -7.03 8.34
N ILE A 34 -3.84 -5.94 7.96
CA ILE A 34 -3.22 -5.79 6.63
C ILE A 34 -2.07 -6.79 6.50
N ARG A 35 -1.18 -6.86 7.50
CA ARG A 35 -0.07 -7.82 7.52
C ARG A 35 -0.56 -9.27 7.40
N ALA A 36 -1.55 -9.65 8.22
CA ALA A 36 -2.12 -10.99 8.18
C ALA A 36 -2.75 -11.30 6.81
N ALA A 37 -3.46 -10.35 6.23
CA ALA A 37 -4.08 -10.53 4.92
C ALA A 37 -3.07 -10.62 3.76
N LEU A 38 -1.92 -9.94 3.85
CA LEU A 38 -0.80 -10.12 2.92
C LEU A 38 -0.19 -11.52 3.07
N GLU A 39 0.01 -11.99 4.29
CA GLU A 39 0.56 -13.32 4.56
C GLU A 39 -0.34 -14.46 4.05
N ARG A 40 -1.66 -14.28 4.13
CA ARG A 40 -2.65 -15.22 3.58
C ARG A 40 -2.86 -15.10 2.07
N GLY A 41 -2.31 -14.06 1.44
CA GLY A 41 -2.54 -13.77 0.02
C GLY A 41 -3.96 -13.29 -0.29
N THR A 42 -4.74 -12.85 0.72
CA THR A 42 -6.05 -12.21 0.50
C THR A 42 -5.93 -10.74 0.12
N LEU A 43 -4.75 -10.15 0.35
CA LEU A 43 -4.29 -8.89 -0.24
C LEU A 43 -3.10 -9.14 -1.16
N ALA A 44 -3.04 -8.42 -2.27
CA ALA A 44 -1.91 -8.42 -3.18
C ALA A 44 -1.27 -7.02 -3.18
N ALA A 45 -0.27 -6.80 -2.31
CA ALA A 45 0.48 -5.57 -2.31
C ALA A 45 1.36 -5.45 -3.56
N VAL A 46 1.40 -4.26 -4.16
CA VAL A 46 2.32 -3.91 -5.23
C VAL A 46 3.19 -2.72 -4.81
N ILE A 47 4.45 -2.76 -5.24
CA ILE A 47 5.43 -1.71 -5.00
C ILE A 47 6.24 -1.50 -6.29
N ASP A 48 6.59 -0.27 -6.65
CA ASP A 48 7.55 -0.01 -7.73
C ASP A 48 8.92 0.36 -7.17
N GLY A 49 9.93 0.44 -8.03
CA GLY A 49 11.30 0.78 -7.62
C GLY A 49 11.38 2.13 -6.89
N ARG A 50 10.56 3.12 -7.26
CA ARG A 50 10.56 4.46 -6.63
C ARG A 50 10.06 4.41 -5.19
N CYS A 51 8.99 3.65 -4.95
CA CYS A 51 8.43 3.45 -3.61
C CYS A 51 9.38 2.58 -2.75
N LEU A 52 9.98 1.55 -3.34
CA LEU A 52 10.93 0.69 -2.63
C LEU A 52 12.18 1.46 -2.20
N THR A 53 12.77 2.25 -3.12
CA THR A 53 13.92 3.12 -2.81
C THR A 53 13.60 4.13 -1.72
N GLU A 54 12.40 4.72 -1.71
CA GLU A 54 12.00 5.59 -0.60
C GLU A 54 11.96 4.84 0.74
N LEU A 55 11.34 3.65 0.76
CA LEU A 55 11.27 2.84 1.98
C LEU A 55 12.67 2.46 2.49
N GLU A 56 13.60 2.13 1.59
CA GLU A 56 14.99 1.88 1.92
C GLU A 56 15.66 3.09 2.58
N TYR A 57 15.44 4.30 2.06
CA TYR A 57 15.95 5.54 2.64
C TYR A 57 15.31 5.87 3.99
N VAL A 58 14.00 5.64 4.13
CA VAL A 58 13.29 5.86 5.40
C VAL A 58 13.87 4.95 6.48
N LEU A 59 14.13 3.67 6.17
CA LEU A 59 14.74 2.72 7.11
C LEU A 59 16.18 3.10 7.54
N ASP A 60 16.88 3.95 6.77
CA ASP A 60 18.19 4.47 7.14
C ASP A 60 18.12 5.66 8.11
N TYR A 61 16.93 6.23 8.37
CA TYR A 61 16.83 7.38 9.26
C TYR A 61 17.27 7.06 10.69
N PRO A 62 17.95 8.00 11.40
CA PRO A 62 18.55 7.75 12.71
C PRO A 62 17.59 7.19 13.76
N GLN A 63 16.31 7.55 13.71
CA GLN A 63 15.29 7.05 14.64
C GLN A 63 14.96 5.55 14.50
N PHE A 64 15.25 4.94 13.34
CA PHE A 64 15.07 3.50 13.15
C PHE A 64 16.36 2.74 13.47
N GLN A 65 17.51 3.34 13.19
CA GLN A 65 18.81 2.83 13.61
C GLN A 65 18.92 2.75 15.14
N SER A 66 18.43 3.77 15.85
CA SER A 66 18.40 3.78 17.32
C SER A 66 17.46 2.73 17.94
N ARG A 67 16.54 2.18 17.15
CA ARG A 67 15.65 1.08 17.53
C ARG A 67 16.19 -0.30 17.17
N ALA A 68 17.43 -0.38 16.66
CA ALA A 68 18.05 -1.61 16.17
C ALA A 68 17.18 -2.34 15.12
N VAL A 69 16.49 -1.57 14.25
CA VAL A 69 15.73 -2.15 13.14
C VAL A 69 16.70 -2.87 12.20
N ASP A 70 16.47 -4.17 12.01
CA ASP A 70 17.17 -4.94 10.97
C ASP A 70 16.59 -4.57 9.60
N LYS A 71 17.24 -3.63 8.92
CA LYS A 71 16.86 -3.18 7.58
C LYS A 71 16.80 -4.34 6.58
N ALA A 72 17.74 -5.28 6.63
CA ALA A 72 17.80 -6.39 5.69
C ALA A 72 16.59 -7.32 5.88
N ALA A 73 16.26 -7.65 7.14
CA ALA A 73 15.08 -8.45 7.45
C ALA A 73 13.76 -7.73 7.10
N ALA A 74 13.69 -6.41 7.29
CA ALA A 74 12.54 -5.60 6.90
C ALA A 74 12.31 -5.64 5.38
N LEU A 75 13.35 -5.41 4.59
CA LEU A 75 13.26 -5.46 3.12
C LEU A 75 12.98 -6.87 2.60
N ALA A 76 13.55 -7.90 3.22
CA ALA A 76 13.21 -9.30 2.90
C ALA A 76 11.73 -9.60 3.17
N THR A 77 11.15 -9.00 4.21
CA THR A 77 9.71 -9.10 4.49
C THR A 77 8.88 -8.40 3.42
N VAL A 78 9.27 -7.20 2.97
CA VAL A 78 8.60 -6.51 1.85
C VAL A 78 8.65 -7.36 0.59
N ALA A 79 9.83 -7.89 0.23
CA ALA A 79 10.00 -8.73 -0.95
C ALA A 79 9.15 -10.02 -0.92
N ARG A 80 8.85 -10.53 0.28
CA ARG A 80 7.96 -11.68 0.46
C ARG A 80 6.48 -11.31 0.37
N LEU A 81 6.11 -10.14 0.88
CA LEU A 81 4.71 -9.72 1.04
C LEU A 81 4.17 -8.86 -0.11
N ALA A 82 5.04 -8.32 -0.95
CA ALA A 82 4.67 -7.45 -2.07
C ALA A 82 5.30 -7.91 -3.37
N SER A 83 4.60 -7.65 -4.47
CA SER A 83 5.15 -7.82 -5.81
C SER A 83 5.81 -6.53 -6.27
N LEU A 84 7.12 -6.59 -6.54
CA LEU A 84 7.82 -5.51 -7.24
C LEU A 84 7.32 -5.48 -8.70
N VAL A 85 6.81 -4.33 -9.12
CA VAL A 85 6.27 -4.14 -10.48
C VAL A 85 7.00 -3.02 -11.19
N GLU A 86 7.12 -3.18 -12.51
CA GLU A 86 7.43 -2.10 -13.44
C GLU A 86 6.11 -1.74 -14.15
N PRO A 87 5.37 -0.73 -13.67
CA PRO A 87 4.08 -0.43 -14.25
C PRO A 87 4.25 0.04 -15.70
N PRO A 88 3.36 -0.38 -16.62
CA PRO A 88 3.45 0.04 -18.01
C PRO A 88 3.34 1.57 -18.10
N SER A 89 3.96 2.13 -19.14
CA SER A 89 3.72 3.53 -19.48
C SER A 89 2.23 3.75 -19.68
N ILE A 90 1.70 4.79 -19.04
CA ILE A 90 0.29 5.13 -19.15
C ILE A 90 0.06 5.80 -20.50
N ASP A 91 -1.07 5.45 -21.12
CA ASP A 91 -1.51 6.03 -22.38
C ASP A 91 -1.43 7.56 -22.33
N ALA A 92 -0.93 8.16 -23.41
CA ALA A 92 -0.79 9.61 -23.53
C ALA A 92 -2.14 10.33 -23.42
N ASP A 93 -3.23 9.64 -23.80
CA ASP A 93 -4.60 10.17 -23.74
C ASP A 93 -5.28 9.96 -22.37
N ALA A 94 -4.64 9.26 -21.43
CA ALA A 94 -5.22 9.03 -20.11
C ALA A 94 -5.36 10.35 -19.33
N PRO A 95 -6.49 10.57 -18.63
CA PRO A 95 -6.69 11.79 -17.87
C PRO A 95 -5.58 11.95 -16.81
N PRO A 96 -5.04 13.17 -16.62
CA PRO A 96 -3.97 13.40 -15.68
C PRO A 96 -4.48 13.18 -14.25
N LEU A 97 -3.71 12.43 -13.45
CA LEU A 97 -3.99 12.28 -12.02
C LEU A 97 -4.04 13.63 -11.32
N PRO A 98 -4.84 13.77 -10.24
CA PRO A 98 -4.77 14.94 -9.40
C PRO A 98 -3.35 15.09 -8.84
N LYS A 99 -2.86 16.33 -8.81
CA LYS A 99 -1.56 16.64 -8.23
C LYS A 99 -1.64 16.56 -6.70
N CYS A 100 -0.83 15.70 -6.11
CA CYS A 100 -0.60 15.73 -4.68
C CYS A 100 0.14 17.02 -4.31
N LYS A 101 -0.22 17.61 -3.15
CA LYS A 101 0.46 18.81 -2.66
C LYS A 101 1.90 18.49 -2.26
N ASP A 102 2.10 17.30 -1.71
CA ASP A 102 3.43 16.72 -1.55
C ASP A 102 3.84 16.07 -2.87
N ARG A 103 4.96 16.52 -3.45
CA ARG A 103 5.42 16.05 -4.75
C ARG A 103 6.03 14.66 -4.64
N ASP A 104 6.59 14.30 -3.50
CA ASP A 104 7.24 13.01 -3.31
C ASP A 104 6.20 11.89 -3.22
N ASP A 105 5.00 12.21 -2.71
CA ASP A 105 3.87 11.28 -2.62
C ASP A 105 3.12 11.06 -3.93
N GLN A 106 3.40 11.84 -4.98
CA GLN A 106 2.74 11.70 -6.28
C GLN A 106 2.93 10.28 -6.87
N LYS A 107 4.08 9.65 -6.60
CA LYS A 107 4.42 8.31 -7.08
C LYS A 107 3.44 7.23 -6.62
N PHE A 108 2.84 7.37 -5.44
CA PHE A 108 1.85 6.40 -4.93
C PHE A 108 0.56 6.43 -5.74
N LEU A 109 0.11 7.61 -6.17
CA LEU A 109 -1.07 7.76 -7.04
C LEU A 109 -0.79 7.18 -8.43
N GLU A 110 0.41 7.45 -8.95
CA GLU A 110 0.85 6.95 -10.25
C GLU A 110 0.93 5.43 -10.24
N LEU A 111 1.53 4.84 -9.19
CA LEU A 111 1.61 3.41 -9.00
C LEU A 111 0.22 2.78 -8.86
N ALA A 112 -0.66 3.36 -8.04
CA ALA A 112 -2.02 2.85 -7.86
C ALA A 112 -2.79 2.81 -9.19
N ARG A 113 -2.70 3.87 -10.00
CA ARG A 113 -3.30 3.92 -11.34
C ARG A 113 -2.67 2.89 -12.28
N ALA A 114 -1.34 2.88 -12.38
CA ALA A 114 -0.64 2.07 -13.37
C ALA A 114 -0.71 0.56 -13.08
N ALA A 115 -0.72 0.19 -11.80
CA ALA A 115 -0.89 -1.18 -11.36
C ALA A 115 -2.37 -1.61 -11.24
N GLN A 116 -3.33 -0.73 -11.58
CA GLN A 116 -4.77 -0.96 -11.40
C GLN A 116 -5.11 -1.42 -9.98
N ALA A 117 -4.50 -0.79 -8.98
CA ALA A 117 -4.81 -1.06 -7.59
C ALA A 117 -6.21 -0.57 -7.26
N GLU A 118 -6.95 -1.33 -6.47
CA GLU A 118 -8.25 -0.92 -5.94
C GLU A 118 -8.09 0.10 -4.81
N TRP A 119 -6.95 0.02 -4.11
CA TRP A 119 -6.67 0.79 -2.91
C TRP A 119 -5.25 1.35 -2.89
N LEU A 120 -5.14 2.58 -2.41
CA LEU A 120 -3.92 3.16 -1.85
C LEU A 120 -4.15 3.36 -0.35
N VAL A 121 -3.36 2.70 0.49
CA VAL A 121 -3.44 2.85 1.95
C VAL A 121 -2.38 3.83 2.40
N SER A 122 -2.81 4.92 3.04
CA SER A 122 -1.90 5.97 3.47
C SER A 122 -2.37 6.68 4.74
N LYS A 123 -1.41 7.12 5.56
CA LYS A 123 -1.65 8.01 6.70
C LYS A 123 -1.42 9.50 6.35
N ASP A 124 -0.89 9.80 5.16
CA ASP A 124 -0.57 11.17 4.74
C ASP A 124 -1.81 12.01 4.42
N ARG A 125 -1.83 13.25 4.92
CA ARG A 125 -2.99 14.16 4.80
C ARG A 125 -3.12 14.76 3.40
N ALA A 126 -2.04 14.91 2.64
CA ALA A 126 -2.08 15.39 1.27
C ALA A 126 -2.68 14.33 0.33
N LEU A 127 -2.31 13.06 0.48
CA LEU A 127 -2.91 11.94 -0.23
C LEU A 127 -4.39 11.74 0.15
N LEU A 128 -4.72 11.72 1.44
CA LEU A 128 -6.09 11.52 1.91
C LEU A 128 -7.07 12.59 1.41
N LYS A 129 -6.61 13.83 1.18
CA LYS A 129 -7.44 14.89 0.58
C LYS A 129 -7.88 14.58 -0.85
N LEU A 130 -7.20 13.69 -1.55
CA LEU A 130 -7.50 13.29 -2.92
C LEU A 130 -8.50 12.13 -3.01
N ALA A 131 -8.81 11.46 -1.89
CA ALA A 131 -9.61 10.23 -1.85
C ALA A 131 -10.95 10.30 -2.62
N LYS A 132 -11.69 11.41 -2.45
CA LYS A 132 -12.98 11.59 -3.16
C LYS A 132 -12.80 11.69 -4.66
N ARG A 133 -11.74 12.37 -5.11
CA ARG A 133 -11.47 12.60 -6.54
C ARG A 133 -10.92 11.34 -7.19
N THR A 134 -10.01 10.62 -6.54
CA THR A 134 -9.46 9.36 -7.08
C THR A 134 -10.54 8.30 -7.22
N ALA A 135 -11.42 8.16 -6.23
CA ALA A 135 -12.51 7.19 -6.29
C ALA A 135 -13.50 7.50 -7.43
N ARG A 136 -13.85 8.78 -7.62
CA ARG A 136 -14.81 9.21 -8.64
C ARG A 136 -14.25 9.15 -10.06
N ASP A 137 -13.03 9.65 -10.27
CA ASP A 137 -12.50 9.92 -11.60
C ASP A 137 -11.50 8.86 -12.08
N PHE A 138 -10.94 8.04 -11.17
CA PHE A 138 -9.83 7.12 -11.47
C PHE A 138 -10.06 5.68 -10.97
N GLY A 139 -11.17 5.40 -10.28
CA GLY A 139 -11.57 4.04 -9.91
C GLY A 139 -10.80 3.40 -8.75
N PHE A 140 -9.91 4.11 -8.06
CA PHE A 140 -9.21 3.61 -6.87
C PHE A 140 -9.45 4.48 -5.64
N ARG A 141 -9.49 3.84 -4.48
CA ARG A 141 -9.81 4.48 -3.19
C ARG A 141 -8.54 4.77 -2.41
N ILE A 142 -8.54 5.87 -1.64
CA ILE A 142 -7.48 6.17 -0.68
C ILE A 142 -8.06 6.13 0.72
N ALA A 143 -7.44 5.39 1.64
CA ALA A 143 -7.89 5.29 3.01
C ALA A 143 -6.73 5.07 3.99
N GLN A 144 -6.99 5.39 5.26
CA GLN A 144 -6.11 5.01 6.36
C GLN A 144 -6.22 3.49 6.64
N PRO A 145 -5.24 2.89 7.35
CA PRO A 145 -5.21 1.45 7.61
C PRO A 145 -6.49 0.87 8.21
N ALA A 146 -7.02 1.46 9.29
CA ALA A 146 -8.22 0.92 9.95
C ALA A 146 -9.49 0.99 9.06
N PRO A 147 -9.84 2.14 8.44
CA PRO A 147 -10.96 2.19 7.49
C PRO A 147 -10.80 1.26 6.29
N PHE A 148 -9.56 1.06 5.81
CA PHE A 148 -9.27 0.11 4.74
C PHE A 148 -9.51 -1.33 5.20
N ALA A 149 -8.97 -1.73 6.35
CA ALA A 149 -9.15 -3.06 6.91
C ALA A 149 -10.63 -3.37 7.14
N GLU A 150 -11.40 -2.42 7.66
CA GLU A 150 -12.85 -2.55 7.82
C GLU A 150 -13.55 -2.72 6.47
N ALA A 151 -13.24 -1.86 5.48
CA ALA A 151 -13.87 -1.90 4.16
C ALA A 151 -13.59 -3.20 3.38
N CYS A 152 -12.45 -3.84 3.63
CA CYS A 152 -12.07 -5.12 3.06
C CYS A 152 -12.38 -6.32 3.98
N ALA A 153 -13.04 -6.09 5.13
CA ALA A 153 -13.34 -7.10 6.15
C ALA A 153 -12.10 -7.93 6.57
N LEU A 154 -10.94 -7.27 6.71
CA LEU A 154 -9.70 -7.89 7.13
C LEU A 154 -9.68 -8.08 8.65
N ASP A 155 -9.17 -9.24 9.08
CA ASP A 155 -8.94 -9.56 10.48
C ASP A 155 -7.44 -9.76 10.77
N ALA A 156 -7.07 -9.63 12.04
CA ALA A 156 -5.70 -9.85 12.51
C ALA A 156 -5.40 -11.33 12.82
N THR A 157 -6.28 -12.25 12.43
CA THR A 157 -6.11 -13.69 12.68
C THR A 157 -4.86 -14.18 11.95
N PRO A 158 -3.84 -14.73 12.64
CA PRO A 158 -2.68 -15.30 11.96
C PRO A 158 -3.11 -16.45 11.04
N ALA A 159 -2.34 -16.64 9.97
CA ALA A 159 -2.51 -17.76 9.03
C ALA A 159 -2.29 -19.11 9.70
#